data_AF-A0A4Y6KSJ8-F1
#
_entry.id   AF-A0A4Y6KSJ8-F1
#
_cell.length_a   1.000
_cell.length_b   1.000
_cell.length_c   1.000
_cell.angle_alpha   90.00
_cell.angle_beta   90.00
_cell.angle_gamma   90.00
#
_symmetry.space_group_name_H-M   'P 1'
#
loop_
_entity.id
_entity.type
_entity.pdbx_description
1 polymer ?
#
loop_
_entity_poly.entity_id
_entity_poly.type
_entity_poly.pdbx_seq_one_letter_code
_entity_poly.pdbx_strand_id
1 'polypeptide(L)'
;MFEKKEIAPNLALMRQLAQDLREIVVVGDASETYRAIERQIRSELAQHAGIRARFVTAGRIDALIEGLRAEPSRFVLLSTLGAVTDRQGRTLTLPETVGAIVAAGNFAIFSVEDAYLLTGVLGGYVTSGPRQGATAAALLRRYLDGAPMAAIAPVHSSPNRYVVNDREMARAGVTLAPALAAEAVHLDAEPGFYEANRGLVLGALYLLVASTVLGLAVATYLYARKIRPCAISRGGPCA
;
A
#
# COMPACT_ATOMS: atom_id res chain seq x y z
N MET A 1 9.77 16.36 -16.80
CA MET A 1 9.73 14.96 -16.35
C MET A 1 8.79 14.22 -17.28
N PHE A 2 9.22 13.11 -17.87
CA PHE A 2 8.33 12.28 -18.70
C PHE A 2 7.74 11.16 -17.85
N GLU A 3 6.43 11.02 -17.86
CA GLU A 3 5.76 9.89 -17.24
C GLU A 3 5.89 8.68 -18.16
N LYS A 4 6.48 7.60 -17.65
CA LYS A 4 6.51 6.30 -18.31
C LYS A 4 5.74 5.32 -17.45
N LYS A 5 4.59 4.88 -17.94
CA LYS A 5 3.80 3.81 -17.33
C LYS A 5 4.44 2.47 -17.68
N GLU A 6 5.20 1.93 -16.75
CA GLU A 6 5.86 0.63 -16.90
C GLU A 6 4.91 -0.44 -16.34
N ILE A 7 4.41 -1.30 -17.22
CA ILE A 7 3.47 -2.35 -16.82
C ILE A 7 4.18 -3.66 -16.50
N ALA A 8 5.38 -3.92 -17.02
CA ALA A 8 6.12 -5.15 -16.82
C ALA A 8 6.33 -5.50 -15.33
N PRO A 9 6.66 -4.55 -14.43
CA PRO A 9 6.71 -4.80 -13.00
C PRO A 9 5.37 -5.29 -12.41
N ASN A 10 4.25 -4.72 -12.87
CA ASN A 10 2.91 -5.15 -12.48
C ASN A 10 2.56 -6.54 -13.03
N LEU A 11 2.95 -6.86 -14.27
CA LEU A 11 2.77 -8.19 -14.84
C LEU A 11 3.57 -9.25 -14.06
N ALA A 12 4.79 -8.92 -13.63
CA ALA A 12 5.60 -9.79 -12.79
C ALA A 12 4.93 -10.03 -11.43
N LEU A 13 4.36 -8.99 -10.82
CA LEU A 13 3.60 -9.10 -9.58
C LEU A 13 2.34 -9.96 -9.76
N MET A 14 1.58 -9.77 -10.84
CA MET A 14 0.41 -10.61 -11.15
C MET A 14 0.79 -12.08 -11.34
N ARG A 15 1.96 -12.39 -11.92
CA ARG A 15 2.46 -13.77 -12.05
C ARG A 15 2.82 -14.41 -10.72
N GLN A 16 3.17 -13.63 -9.69
CA GLN A 16 3.34 -14.17 -8.33
C GLN A 16 2.01 -14.64 -7.75
N LEU A 17 0.90 -14.01 -8.14
CA LEU A 17 -0.44 -14.40 -7.73
C LEU A 17 -1.00 -15.59 -8.54
N ALA A 18 -0.76 -15.63 -9.86
CA ALA A 18 -1.11 -16.76 -10.71
C ALA A 18 0.06 -17.13 -11.61
N GLN A 19 0.72 -18.25 -11.31
CA GLN A 19 1.86 -18.78 -12.08
C GLN A 19 1.49 -19.04 -13.55
N ASP A 20 0.22 -19.37 -13.82
CA ASP A 20 -0.36 -19.62 -15.14
C ASP A 20 -1.14 -18.42 -15.70
N LEU A 21 -0.81 -17.19 -15.28
CA LEU A 21 -1.44 -15.96 -15.77
C LEU A 21 -1.45 -15.90 -17.30
N ARG A 22 -2.64 -16.03 -17.88
CA ARG A 22 -2.87 -15.99 -19.34
C ARG A 22 -3.65 -14.77 -19.79
N GLU A 23 -4.51 -14.21 -18.94
CA GLU A 23 -5.41 -13.12 -19.33
C GLU A 23 -5.49 -12.03 -18.26
N ILE A 24 -5.41 -10.78 -18.70
CA ILE A 24 -5.64 -9.60 -17.87
C ILE A 24 -6.65 -8.67 -18.53
N VAL A 25 -7.35 -7.87 -17.72
CA VAL A 25 -8.20 -6.79 -18.20
C VAL A 25 -7.50 -5.46 -17.93
N VAL A 26 -7.31 -4.64 -18.95
CA VAL A 26 -6.82 -3.27 -18.81
C VAL A 26 -8.01 -2.32 -18.94
N VAL A 27 -8.23 -1.49 -17.92
CA VAL A 27 -9.39 -0.59 -17.85
C VAL A 27 -8.98 0.85 -18.14
N GLY A 28 -9.79 1.55 -18.92
CA GLY A 28 -9.57 2.98 -19.20
C GLY A 28 -10.81 3.77 -19.61
N ASP A 29 -10.67 5.10 -19.57
CA ASP A 29 -11.75 6.08 -19.73
C ASP A 29 -12.05 6.53 -21.17
N ALA A 30 -11.48 5.88 -22.18
CA ALA A 30 -11.63 6.22 -23.60
C ALA A 30 -11.14 7.61 -24.02
N SER A 31 -10.46 8.36 -23.14
CA SER A 31 -9.87 9.66 -23.47
C SER A 31 -8.73 9.55 -24.48
N GLU A 32 -8.37 10.66 -25.13
CA GLU A 32 -7.19 10.71 -26.00
C GLU A 32 -5.90 10.38 -25.25
N THR A 33 -5.81 10.82 -23.99
CA THR A 33 -4.72 10.46 -23.06
C THR A 33 -4.64 8.95 -22.88
N TYR A 34 -5.78 8.30 -22.61
CA TYR A 34 -5.82 6.84 -22.50
C TYR A 34 -5.41 6.15 -23.79
N ARG A 35 -5.87 6.59 -24.97
CA ARG A 35 -5.47 5.96 -26.26
C ARG A 35 -3.96 6.01 -26.51
N ALA A 36 -3.30 7.09 -26.11
CA ALA A 36 -1.84 7.17 -26.18
C ALA A 36 -1.18 6.12 -25.27
N ILE A 37 -1.66 6.01 -24.04
CA ILE A 37 -1.16 5.05 -23.05
C ILE A 37 -1.46 3.60 -23.47
N GLU A 38 -2.64 3.34 -24.03
CA GLU A 38 -3.05 2.02 -24.51
C GLU A 38 -2.07 1.49 -25.57
N ARG A 39 -1.64 2.35 -26.50
CA ARG A 39 -0.61 1.98 -27.50
C ARG A 39 0.71 1.59 -26.85
N GLN A 40 1.12 2.29 -25.79
CA GLN A 40 2.32 1.95 -25.03
C GLN A 40 2.16 0.60 -24.30
N ILE A 41 1.02 0.40 -23.63
CA ILE A 41 0.67 -0.85 -22.94
C ILE A 41 0.69 -2.03 -23.92
N ARG A 42 0.08 -1.87 -25.10
CA ARG A 42 0.07 -2.90 -26.15
C ARG A 42 1.47 -3.24 -26.65
N SER A 43 2.32 -2.23 -26.86
CA SER A 43 3.72 -2.42 -27.27
C SER A 43 4.51 -3.21 -26.23
N GLU A 44 4.36 -2.87 -24.95
CA GLU A 44 5.05 -3.56 -23.86
C GLU A 44 4.53 -5.00 -23.67
N LEU A 45 3.22 -5.23 -23.81
CA LEU A 45 2.63 -6.57 -23.78
C LEU A 45 3.11 -7.46 -24.92
N ALA A 46 3.43 -6.90 -26.10
CA ALA A 46 3.97 -7.68 -27.21
C ALA A 46 5.31 -8.35 -26.87
N GLN A 47 6.06 -7.79 -25.90
CA GLN A 47 7.31 -8.37 -25.39
C GLN A 47 7.07 -9.48 -24.34
N HIS A 48 5.83 -9.63 -23.87
CA HIS A 48 5.44 -10.57 -22.81
C HIS A 48 4.59 -11.71 -23.39
N ALA A 49 5.23 -12.59 -24.16
CA ALA A 49 4.58 -13.76 -24.74
C ALA A 49 3.86 -14.58 -23.66
N GLY A 50 2.60 -14.94 -23.91
CA GLY A 50 1.78 -15.77 -23.00
C GLY A 50 0.72 -15.02 -22.19
N ILE A 51 0.75 -13.68 -22.13
CA ILE A 51 -0.32 -12.88 -21.52
C ILE A 51 -1.13 -12.20 -22.63
N ARG A 52 -2.44 -12.46 -22.64
CA ARG A 52 -3.42 -11.78 -23.50
C ARG A 52 -4.11 -10.69 -22.68
N ALA A 53 -3.98 -9.43 -23.10
CA ALA A 53 -4.74 -8.35 -22.50
C ALA A 53 -6.03 -8.08 -23.28
N ARG A 54 -7.13 -7.95 -22.54
CA ARG A 54 -8.40 -7.41 -23.02
C ARG A 54 -8.52 -5.98 -22.53
N PHE A 55 -9.01 -5.09 -23.38
CA PHE A 55 -9.10 -3.67 -23.08
C PHE A 55 -10.58 -3.32 -22.92
N VAL A 56 -10.98 -3.00 -21.69
CA VAL A 56 -12.33 -2.53 -21.38
C VAL A 56 -12.26 -1.01 -21.26
N THR A 57 -12.79 -0.34 -22.27
CA THR A 57 -12.61 1.10 -22.44
C THR A 57 -13.95 1.76 -22.71
N ALA A 58 -14.35 2.68 -21.84
CA ALA A 58 -15.58 3.44 -22.01
C ALA A 58 -15.50 4.78 -21.26
N GLY A 59 -16.03 5.84 -21.89
CA GLY A 59 -16.14 7.16 -21.25
C GLY A 59 -17.29 7.29 -20.27
N ARG A 60 -18.18 6.29 -20.21
CA ARG A 60 -19.30 6.24 -19.26
C ARG A 60 -19.14 5.08 -18.30
N ILE A 61 -19.45 5.32 -17.03
CA ILE A 61 -19.28 4.32 -15.99
C ILE A 61 -20.15 3.09 -16.20
N ASP A 62 -21.40 3.24 -16.66
CA ASP A 62 -22.32 2.12 -16.85
C ASP A 62 -21.80 1.12 -17.89
N ALA A 63 -21.35 1.63 -19.05
CA ALA A 63 -20.73 0.82 -20.09
C ALA A 63 -19.39 0.20 -19.64
N LEU A 64 -18.60 0.92 -18.84
CA LEU A 64 -17.33 0.41 -18.31
C LEU A 64 -17.57 -0.80 -17.38
N ILE A 65 -18.55 -0.69 -16.48
CA ILE A 65 -18.91 -1.75 -15.54
C ILE A 65 -19.56 -2.93 -16.25
N GLU A 66 -20.40 -2.70 -17.25
CA GLU A 66 -20.98 -3.76 -18.07
C GLU A 66 -19.90 -4.55 -18.81
N GLY A 67 -18.95 -3.85 -19.46
CA GLY A 67 -17.80 -4.49 -20.10
C GLY A 67 -16.97 -5.29 -19.12
N LEU A 68 -16.70 -4.74 -17.93
CA LEU A 68 -15.89 -5.42 -16.92
C LEU A 68 -16.57 -6.67 -16.36
N ARG A 69 -17.90 -6.65 -16.15
CA ARG A 69 -18.66 -7.83 -15.68
C ARG A 69 -18.70 -8.97 -16.68
N ALA A 70 -18.55 -8.67 -17.97
CA ALA A 70 -18.48 -9.67 -19.03
C ALA A 70 -17.11 -10.36 -19.10
N GLU A 71 -16.10 -9.84 -18.39
CA GLU A 71 -14.75 -10.40 -18.45
C GLU A 71 -14.56 -11.58 -17.49
N PRO A 72 -13.98 -12.70 -17.96
CA PRO A 72 -13.75 -13.88 -17.14
C PRO A 72 -12.48 -13.77 -16.28
N SER A 73 -11.60 -12.81 -16.57
CA SER A 73 -10.35 -12.66 -15.83
C SER A 73 -10.56 -11.97 -14.50
N ARG A 74 -9.98 -12.53 -13.44
CA ARG A 74 -9.94 -11.93 -12.10
C ARG A 74 -8.91 -10.79 -11.98
N PHE A 75 -8.05 -10.58 -12.98
CA PHE A 75 -6.94 -9.62 -12.91
C PHE A 75 -7.28 -8.35 -13.69
N VAL A 76 -7.32 -7.23 -12.98
CA VAL A 76 -7.64 -5.92 -13.55
C VAL A 76 -6.45 -5.00 -13.36
N LEU A 77 -6.05 -4.28 -14.41
CA LEU A 77 -5.05 -3.21 -14.37
C LEU A 77 -5.73 -1.88 -14.67
N LEU A 78 -5.77 -0.99 -13.68
CA LEU A 78 -6.24 0.37 -13.84
C LEU A 78 -5.15 1.21 -14.50
N SER A 79 -5.49 1.88 -15.61
CA SER A 79 -4.55 2.72 -16.34
C SER A 79 -4.88 4.20 -16.25
N THR A 80 -6.01 4.65 -16.81
CA THR A 80 -6.38 6.08 -16.84
C THR A 80 -7.87 6.22 -16.72
N LEU A 81 -8.31 6.89 -15.65
CA LEU A 81 -9.72 6.95 -15.23
C LEU A 81 -10.19 8.39 -14.95
N GLY A 82 -9.50 9.39 -15.50
CA GLY A 82 -9.73 10.81 -15.18
C GLY A 82 -10.94 11.44 -15.89
N ALA A 83 -11.47 10.80 -16.93
CA ALA A 83 -12.52 11.36 -17.78
C ALA A 83 -13.82 10.55 -17.80
N VAL A 84 -14.03 9.62 -16.85
CA VAL A 84 -15.25 8.80 -16.79
C VAL A 84 -16.44 9.65 -16.34
N THR A 85 -17.58 9.47 -16.99
CA THR A 85 -18.82 10.23 -16.75
C THR A 85 -19.99 9.35 -16.32
N ASP A 86 -20.97 9.93 -15.64
CA ASP A 86 -22.26 9.30 -15.35
C ASP A 86 -23.28 9.47 -16.49
N ARG A 87 -24.53 9.03 -16.25
CA ARG A 87 -25.58 9.07 -17.29
C ARG A 87 -25.96 10.51 -17.69
N GLN A 88 -25.73 11.45 -16.79
CA GLN A 88 -26.03 12.87 -16.91
C GLN A 88 -24.85 13.65 -17.52
N GLY A 89 -23.73 12.98 -17.82
CA GLY A 89 -22.53 13.59 -18.37
C GLY A 89 -21.65 14.30 -17.34
N ARG A 90 -21.90 14.10 -16.04
CA ARG A 90 -21.03 14.63 -14.98
C ARG A 90 -19.79 13.74 -14.89
N THR A 91 -18.62 14.37 -14.92
CA THR A 91 -17.35 13.67 -14.66
C THR A 91 -17.34 13.17 -13.22
N LEU A 92 -17.11 11.87 -13.07
CA LEU A 92 -16.99 11.22 -11.77
C LEU A 92 -15.63 11.49 -11.17
N THR A 93 -15.59 11.54 -9.84
CA THR A 93 -14.33 11.53 -9.10
C THR A 93 -13.67 10.16 -9.20
N LEU A 94 -12.35 10.11 -8.95
CA LEU A 94 -11.62 8.85 -8.91
C LEU A 94 -12.19 7.87 -7.87
N PRO A 95 -12.54 8.28 -6.64
CA PRO A 95 -13.20 7.39 -5.68
C PRO A 95 -14.54 6.82 -6.14
N GLU A 96 -15.39 7.62 -6.80
CA GLU A 96 -16.65 7.13 -7.37
C GLU A 96 -16.37 6.08 -8.47
N THR A 97 -15.43 6.37 -9.36
CA THR A 97 -15.09 5.50 -10.50
C THR A 97 -14.44 4.19 -10.04
N VAL A 98 -13.40 4.26 -9.20
CA VAL A 98 -12.71 3.09 -8.67
C VAL A 98 -13.63 2.28 -7.77
N GLY A 99 -14.44 2.93 -6.92
CA GLY A 99 -15.42 2.25 -6.08
C GLY A 99 -16.45 1.45 -6.90
N ALA A 100 -16.94 2.01 -8.00
CA ALA A 100 -17.83 1.30 -8.92
C ALA A 100 -17.14 0.09 -9.59
N ILE A 101 -15.87 0.23 -10.00
CA ILE A 101 -15.07 -0.86 -10.58
C ILE A 101 -14.86 -1.99 -9.56
N VAL A 102 -14.49 -1.65 -8.32
CA VAL A 102 -14.35 -2.61 -7.21
C VAL A 102 -15.66 -3.34 -6.94
N ALA A 103 -16.79 -2.65 -6.99
CA ALA A 103 -18.11 -3.24 -6.78
C ALA A 103 -18.63 -4.08 -7.96
N ALA A 104 -17.94 -4.06 -9.12
CA ALA A 104 -18.37 -4.79 -10.30
C ALA A 104 -18.17 -6.32 -10.18
N GLY A 105 -17.21 -6.77 -9.37
CA GLY A 105 -16.87 -8.18 -9.23
C GLY A 105 -15.70 -8.40 -8.27
N ASN A 106 -15.34 -9.68 -8.06
CA ASN A 106 -14.25 -10.05 -7.17
C ASN A 106 -12.91 -10.07 -7.93
N PHE A 107 -12.35 -8.89 -8.17
CA PHE A 107 -11.10 -8.71 -8.92
C PHE A 107 -9.90 -8.46 -8.01
N ALA A 108 -8.73 -8.98 -8.42
CA ALA A 108 -7.44 -8.48 -7.96
C ALA A 108 -7.08 -7.26 -8.82
N ILE A 109 -7.26 -6.07 -8.26
CA ILE A 109 -7.13 -4.80 -8.99
C ILE A 109 -5.75 -4.20 -8.74
N PHE A 110 -4.99 -4.07 -9.81
CA PHE A 110 -3.68 -3.45 -9.84
C PHE A 110 -3.76 -2.03 -10.40
N SER A 111 -2.84 -1.17 -9.98
CA SER A 111 -2.72 0.20 -10.48
C SER A 111 -1.33 0.48 -11.05
N VAL A 112 -1.28 1.39 -12.03
CA VAL A 112 -0.04 2.01 -12.51
C VAL A 112 0.17 3.43 -11.96
N GLU A 113 -0.80 3.99 -11.22
CA GLU A 113 -0.74 5.33 -10.63
C GLU A 113 -1.05 5.30 -9.13
N ASP A 114 -0.34 6.12 -8.34
CA ASP A 114 -0.57 6.22 -6.89
C ASP A 114 -1.94 6.81 -6.55
N ALA A 115 -2.47 7.68 -7.41
CA ALA A 115 -3.79 8.30 -7.24
C ALA A 115 -4.95 7.27 -7.20
N TYR A 116 -4.76 6.07 -7.76
CA TYR A 116 -5.80 5.02 -7.75
C TYR A 116 -5.65 4.03 -6.60
N LEU A 117 -4.71 4.24 -5.68
CA LEU A 117 -4.55 3.42 -4.48
C LEU A 117 -5.65 3.74 -3.45
N LEU A 118 -6.86 3.34 -3.81
CA LEU A 118 -8.08 3.52 -3.03
C LEU A 118 -8.56 2.17 -2.50
N THR A 119 -9.54 2.20 -1.60
CA THR A 119 -10.11 0.99 -1.00
C THR A 119 -10.53 -0.04 -2.06
N GLY A 120 -10.07 -1.28 -1.90
CA GLY A 120 -10.33 -2.38 -2.83
C GLY A 120 -9.31 -2.55 -3.96
N VAL A 121 -8.33 -1.65 -4.05
CA VAL A 121 -7.19 -1.76 -4.99
C VAL A 121 -6.00 -2.39 -4.26
N LEU A 122 -5.48 -3.48 -4.82
CA LEU A 122 -4.34 -4.22 -4.29
C LEU A 122 -3.06 -3.40 -4.34
N GLY A 123 -2.89 -2.62 -5.40
CA GLY A 123 -1.74 -1.73 -5.59
C GLY A 123 -0.92 -2.13 -6.81
N GLY A 124 0.39 -1.98 -6.74
CA GLY A 124 1.28 -2.28 -7.85
C GLY A 124 2.55 -1.43 -7.86
N TYR A 125 3.26 -1.53 -8.97
CA TYR A 125 4.32 -0.59 -9.32
C TYR A 125 3.68 0.66 -9.92
N VAL A 126 3.67 1.72 -9.14
CA VAL A 126 2.92 2.94 -9.44
C VAL A 126 3.82 4.13 -9.68
N THR A 127 3.37 5.05 -10.52
CA THR A 127 3.90 6.42 -10.55
C THR A 127 3.67 7.09 -9.19
N SER A 128 4.63 7.93 -8.77
CA SER A 128 4.57 8.60 -7.47
C SER A 128 4.54 10.11 -7.62
N GLY A 129 3.34 10.71 -7.59
CA GLY A 129 3.11 12.15 -7.70
C GLY A 129 3.98 12.99 -6.75
N PRO A 130 4.04 12.68 -5.44
CA PRO A 130 4.89 13.40 -4.49
C PRO A 130 6.39 13.37 -4.86
N ARG A 131 6.90 12.24 -5.36
CA ARG A 131 8.30 12.13 -5.80
C ARG A 131 8.55 12.90 -7.10
N GLN A 132 7.56 12.94 -8.01
CA GLN A 132 7.62 13.79 -9.20
C GLN A 132 7.71 15.27 -8.81
N GLY A 133 6.85 15.71 -7.87
CA GLY A 133 6.85 17.06 -7.33
C GLY A 133 8.17 17.42 -6.64
N ALA A 134 8.70 16.52 -5.79
CA ALA A 134 9.99 16.72 -5.15
C ALA A 134 11.15 16.84 -6.16
N THR A 135 11.12 16.03 -7.23
CA THR A 135 12.10 16.09 -8.32
C THR A 135 12.00 17.42 -9.07
N ALA A 136 10.78 17.87 -9.39
CA ALA A 136 10.55 19.15 -10.04
C ALA A 136 11.03 20.33 -9.17
N ALA A 137 10.75 20.30 -7.87
CA ALA A 137 11.23 21.29 -6.91
C ALA A 137 12.77 21.30 -6.82
N ALA A 138 13.42 20.13 -6.86
CA ALA A 138 14.88 20.03 -6.86
C ALA A 138 15.51 20.63 -8.13
N LEU A 139 14.90 20.41 -9.30
CA LEU A 139 15.35 21.04 -10.56
C LEU A 139 15.16 22.56 -10.53
N LEU A 140 14.01 23.03 -10.03
CA LEU A 140 13.75 24.47 -9.86
C LEU A 140 14.77 25.11 -8.93
N ARG A 141 15.10 24.47 -7.81
CA ARG A 141 16.12 24.96 -6.88
C ARG A 141 17.48 25.13 -7.57
N ARG A 142 17.93 24.13 -8.36
CA ARG A 142 19.19 24.24 -9.13
C ARG A 142 19.20 25.44 -10.07
N TYR A 143 18.08 25.72 -10.71
CA TYR A 143 17.93 26.90 -11.57
C TYR A 143 18.06 28.20 -10.76
N LEU A 144 17.35 28.29 -9.62
CA LEU A 144 17.40 29.45 -8.73
C LEU A 144 18.80 29.67 -8.12
N ASP A 145 19.57 28.60 -7.94
CA ASP A 145 20.97 28.66 -7.48
C ASP A 145 21.96 29.08 -8.60
N GLY A 146 21.47 29.44 -9.79
CA GLY A 146 22.25 30.01 -10.89
C GLY A 146 22.69 29.03 -11.97
N ALA A 147 22.22 27.78 -11.94
CA ALA A 147 22.50 26.85 -13.04
C ALA A 147 21.75 27.29 -14.32
N PRO A 148 22.42 27.40 -15.48
CA PRO A 148 21.76 27.75 -16.73
C PRO A 148 20.77 26.66 -17.14
N MET A 149 19.63 27.03 -17.72
CA MET A 149 18.58 26.08 -18.14
C MET A 149 19.12 24.95 -19.04
N ALA A 150 20.07 25.25 -19.93
CA ALA A 150 20.69 24.26 -20.81
C ALA A 150 21.47 23.16 -20.07
N ALA A 151 21.91 23.41 -18.83
CA ALA A 151 22.61 22.44 -17.98
C ALA A 151 21.66 21.63 -17.07
N ILE A 152 20.36 21.94 -17.08
CA ILE A 152 19.35 21.22 -16.31
C ILE A 152 18.76 20.14 -17.21
N ALA A 153 19.39 18.96 -17.19
CA ALA A 153 18.91 17.82 -17.95
C ALA A 153 17.49 17.41 -17.51
N PRO A 154 16.58 17.12 -18.45
CA PRO A 154 15.27 16.55 -18.13
C PRO A 154 15.44 15.20 -17.43
N VAL A 155 14.61 14.95 -16.41
CA VAL A 155 14.53 13.63 -15.78
C VAL A 155 13.59 12.75 -16.59
N HIS A 156 14.13 11.64 -17.12
CA HIS A 156 13.41 10.68 -17.96
C HIS A 156 12.96 9.42 -17.21
N SER A 157 13.59 9.10 -16.08
CA SER A 157 13.18 8.00 -15.21
C SER A 157 12.09 8.47 -14.26
N SER A 158 10.91 7.86 -14.33
CA SER A 158 9.87 8.09 -13.33
C SER A 158 10.27 7.43 -12.01
N PRO A 159 10.23 8.12 -10.86
CA PRO A 159 10.56 7.56 -9.55
C PRO A 159 9.39 6.69 -9.05
N ASN A 160 9.05 5.69 -9.85
CA ASN A 160 8.01 4.72 -9.57
C ASN A 160 8.42 3.85 -8.38
N ARG A 161 7.45 3.30 -7.67
CA ARG A 161 7.68 2.44 -6.52
C ARG A 161 6.60 1.39 -6.40
N TYR A 162 6.91 0.31 -5.71
CA TYR A 162 5.90 -0.64 -5.29
C TYR A 162 5.11 -0.08 -4.12
N VAL A 163 3.79 -0.09 -4.24
CA VAL A 163 2.86 0.17 -3.15
C VAL A 163 1.81 -0.93 -3.16
N VAL A 164 1.57 -1.58 -2.03
CA VAL A 164 0.58 -2.64 -1.91
C VAL A 164 -0.32 -2.40 -0.72
N ASN A 165 -1.57 -2.85 -0.79
CA ASN A 165 -2.48 -2.86 0.34
C ASN A 165 -2.51 -4.26 0.95
N ASP A 166 -2.10 -4.38 2.22
CA ASP A 166 -1.90 -5.68 2.87
C ASP A 166 -3.21 -6.45 3.05
N ARG A 167 -4.30 -5.75 3.34
CA ARG A 167 -5.63 -6.36 3.43
C ARG A 167 -6.07 -6.94 2.09
N GLU A 168 -5.80 -6.23 1.00
CA GLU A 168 -6.13 -6.65 -0.36
C GLU A 168 -5.22 -7.78 -0.86
N MET A 169 -3.94 -7.74 -0.49
CA MET A 169 -2.98 -8.82 -0.72
C MET A 169 -3.43 -10.10 -0.01
N ALA A 170 -3.85 -10.01 1.26
CA ALA A 170 -4.39 -11.14 2.01
C ALA A 170 -5.68 -11.67 1.40
N ARG A 171 -6.61 -10.78 1.00
CA ARG A 171 -7.86 -11.16 0.30
C ARG A 171 -7.60 -11.87 -1.01
N ALA A 172 -6.58 -11.44 -1.75
CA ALA A 172 -6.20 -12.03 -3.02
C ALA A 172 -5.38 -13.34 -2.86
N GLY A 173 -4.83 -13.59 -1.67
CA GLY A 173 -3.95 -14.73 -1.38
C GLY A 173 -2.53 -14.55 -1.88
N VAL A 174 -2.01 -13.31 -1.91
CA VAL A 174 -0.67 -12.99 -2.42
C VAL A 174 0.27 -12.65 -1.27
N THR A 175 1.50 -13.14 -1.37
CA THR A 175 2.61 -12.67 -0.54
C THR A 175 3.72 -12.18 -1.44
N LEU A 176 4.25 -10.99 -1.18
CA LEU A 176 5.40 -10.48 -1.91
C LEU A 176 6.64 -11.30 -1.62
N ALA A 177 7.50 -11.47 -2.62
CA ALA A 177 8.85 -11.99 -2.39
C ALA A 177 9.59 -11.12 -1.35
N PRO A 178 10.41 -11.69 -0.45
CA PRO A 178 10.99 -10.93 0.68
C PRO A 178 11.75 -9.67 0.29
N ALA A 179 12.52 -9.70 -0.79
CA ALA A 179 13.25 -8.54 -1.30
C ALA A 179 12.30 -7.41 -1.76
N LEU A 180 11.18 -7.78 -2.39
CA LEU A 180 10.18 -6.85 -2.89
C LEU A 180 9.33 -6.29 -1.73
N ALA A 181 8.99 -7.13 -0.75
CA ALA A 181 8.31 -6.70 0.47
C ALA A 181 9.13 -5.67 1.25
N ALA A 182 10.45 -5.79 1.28
CA ALA A 182 11.32 -4.83 1.95
C ALA A 182 11.37 -3.45 1.26
N GLU A 183 11.14 -3.40 -0.06
CA GLU A 183 11.13 -2.15 -0.84
C GLU A 183 9.74 -1.53 -0.97
N ALA A 184 8.69 -2.36 -0.92
CA ALA A 184 7.31 -1.93 -1.11
C ALA A 184 6.82 -1.05 0.06
N VAL A 185 5.99 -0.08 -0.28
CA VAL A 185 5.21 0.66 0.71
C VAL A 185 3.93 -0.13 0.99
N HIS A 186 3.69 -0.44 2.26
CA HIS A 186 2.51 -1.18 2.68
C HIS A 186 1.42 -0.22 3.18
N LEU A 187 0.25 -0.27 2.54
CA LEU A 187 -0.98 0.41 2.94
C LEU A 187 -1.85 -0.54 3.76
N ASP A 188 -2.57 -0.01 4.75
CA ASP A 188 -3.42 -0.81 5.65
C ASP A 188 -2.70 -2.02 6.26
N ALA A 189 -1.41 -1.85 6.59
CA ALA A 189 -0.64 -2.88 7.27
C ALA A 189 -1.35 -3.28 8.57
N GLU A 190 -1.56 -4.59 8.77
CA GLU A 190 -2.17 -5.06 10.02
C GLU A 190 -1.30 -4.58 11.19
N PRO A 191 -1.89 -3.94 12.22
CA PRO A 191 -1.13 -3.53 13.38
C PRO A 191 -0.47 -4.77 13.98
N GLY A 192 0.86 -4.73 14.17
CA GLY A 192 1.60 -5.88 14.68
C GLY A 192 1.05 -6.34 16.05
N PHE A 193 1.44 -7.53 16.52
CA PHE A 193 0.93 -8.09 17.78
C PHE A 193 0.93 -7.08 18.95
N TYR A 194 1.99 -6.28 19.06
CA TYR A 194 2.10 -5.22 20.07
C TYR A 194 1.08 -4.09 19.86
N GLU A 195 0.89 -3.61 18.64
CA GLU A 195 -0.06 -2.53 18.35
C GLU A 195 -1.50 -3.00 18.54
N ALA A 196 -1.82 -4.20 18.07
CA ALA A 196 -3.14 -4.82 18.24
C ALA A 196 -3.46 -5.11 19.71
N ASN A 197 -2.47 -5.54 20.50
CA ASN A 197 -2.65 -5.93 21.91
C ASN A 197 -2.04 -4.93 22.89
N ARG A 198 -1.85 -3.66 22.49
CA ARG A 198 -1.12 -2.67 23.29
C ARG A 198 -1.66 -2.55 24.72
N GLY A 199 -2.98 -2.56 24.88
CA GLY A 199 -3.63 -2.53 26.19
C GLY A 199 -3.34 -3.77 27.04
N LEU A 200 -3.38 -4.96 26.44
CA LEU A 200 -3.07 -6.22 27.13
C LEU A 200 -1.59 -6.32 27.50
N VAL A 201 -0.69 -5.95 26.58
CA VAL A 201 0.76 -5.97 26.81
C VAL A 201 1.13 -4.98 27.93
N LEU A 202 0.62 -3.74 27.87
CA LEU A 202 0.87 -2.75 28.91
C LEU A 202 0.22 -3.17 30.23
N GLY A 203 -1.00 -3.72 30.22
CA GLY A 203 -1.67 -4.22 31.41
C GLY A 203 -0.89 -5.34 32.09
N ALA A 204 -0.42 -6.34 31.33
CA ALA A 204 0.43 -7.41 31.84
C ALA A 204 1.75 -6.88 32.41
N LEU A 205 2.37 -5.91 31.76
CA LEU A 205 3.59 -5.25 32.24
C LEU A 205 3.35 -4.51 33.57
N TYR A 206 2.28 -3.73 33.67
CA TYR A 206 1.92 -3.04 34.91
C TYR A 206 1.63 -4.03 36.05
N LEU A 207 0.95 -5.13 35.76
CA LEU A 207 0.62 -6.15 36.75
C LEU A 207 1.88 -6.91 37.24
N LEU A 208 2.83 -7.16 36.34
CA LEU A 208 4.16 -7.70 36.69
C LEU A 208 4.94 -6.73 37.59
N VAL A 209 4.97 -5.44 37.27
CA VAL A 209 5.65 -4.44 38.09
C VAL A 209 4.96 -4.25 39.44
N ALA A 210 3.63 -4.21 39.47
CA ALA A 210 2.87 -4.08 40.71
C ALA A 210 3.07 -5.30 41.63
N SER A 211 3.07 -6.52 41.07
CA SER A 211 3.29 -7.75 41.86
C SER A 211 4.71 -7.84 42.40
N THR A 212 5.72 -7.42 41.65
CA THR A 212 7.11 -7.36 42.13
C THR A 212 7.31 -6.31 43.22
N VAL A 213 6.75 -5.11 43.08
CA VAL A 213 6.78 -4.06 44.12
C VAL A 213 6.05 -4.52 45.38
N LEU A 214 4.86 -5.13 45.24
CA LEU A 214 4.09 -5.66 46.36
C LEU A 214 4.86 -6.79 47.06
N GLY A 215 5.48 -7.69 46.30
CA GLY A 215 6.31 -8.77 46.83
C GLY A 215 7.50 -8.23 47.65
N LEU A 216 8.20 -7.21 47.14
CA LEU A 216 9.28 -6.54 47.87
C LEU A 216 8.78 -5.80 49.12
N ALA A 217 7.63 -5.12 49.05
CA ALA A 217 7.01 -4.46 50.19
C ALA A 217 6.60 -5.45 51.29
N VAL A 218 6.03 -6.60 50.91
CA VAL A 218 5.68 -7.68 51.86
C VAL A 218 6.94 -8.30 52.45
N ALA A 219 7.95 -8.60 51.63
CA ALA A 219 9.22 -9.16 52.11
C ALA A 219 9.92 -8.23 53.11
N THR A 220 10.00 -6.92 52.80
CA THR A 220 10.57 -5.91 53.71
C THR A 220 9.74 -5.74 54.98
N TYR A 221 8.41 -5.77 54.89
CA TYR A 221 7.53 -5.73 56.06
C TYR A 221 7.72 -6.95 56.98
N LEU A 222 7.78 -8.16 56.41
CA LEU A 222 8.03 -9.39 57.16
C LEU A 222 9.43 -9.40 57.79
N TYR A 223 10.45 -8.93 57.07
CA TYR A 223 11.81 -8.80 57.57
C TYR A 223 11.88 -7.82 58.76
N ALA A 224 11.28 -6.64 58.64
CA ALA A 224 11.21 -5.66 59.72
C ALA A 224 10.44 -6.19 60.95
N ARG A 225 9.32 -6.91 60.75
CA ARG A 225 8.56 -7.52 61.84
C ARG A 225 9.34 -8.62 62.57
N LYS A 226 10.18 -9.38 61.87
CA LYS A 226 11.03 -10.42 62.46
C LYS A 226 12.20 -9.86 63.28
N ILE A 227 12.67 -8.65 62.97
CA ILE A 227 13.78 -7.98 63.70
C ILE A 227 13.28 -7.18 64.91
N ARG A 228 12.03 -6.70 64.90
CA ARG A 228 11.41 -5.95 66.00
C ARG A 228 11.34 -6.66 67.38
N PRO A 229 11.33 -8.01 67.53
CA PRO A 229 11.35 -8.66 68.85
C PRO A 229 12.66 -8.47 69.63
N CYS A 230 13.75 -8.04 68.98
CA CYS A 230 15.05 -7.90 69.65
C CYS A 230 15.30 -6.51 70.29
N ALA A 231 14.39 -5.55 70.14
CA ALA A 231 14.58 -4.19 70.67
C ALA A 231 13.91 -3.92 72.03
N ILE A 232 13.18 -4.88 72.61
CA ILE A 232 12.46 -4.73 73.91
C ILE A 232 13.16 -5.49 75.07
N SER A 233 14.42 -5.91 74.92
CA SER A 233 15.25 -6.35 76.07
C SER A 233 16.59 -5.60 76.13
N ARG A 234 16.55 -4.30 76.44
CA ARG A 234 17.68 -3.66 77.14
C ARG A 234 17.30 -3.50 78.60
N GLY A 235 17.52 -4.58 79.34
CA GLY A 235 17.33 -4.66 80.78
C GLY A 235 17.69 -6.04 81.30
N GLY A 236 18.97 -6.41 81.22
CA GLY A 236 19.54 -7.57 81.92
C GLY A 236 20.38 -8.51 81.03
N PRO A 237 21.59 -8.90 81.45
CA PRO A 237 22.40 -9.89 80.76
C PRO A 237 21.94 -11.31 81.14
N CYS A 238 21.75 -12.20 80.17
CA CYS A 238 21.58 -13.63 80.45
C CYS A 238 22.84 -14.39 80.03
N ALA A 239 23.42 -15.04 81.04
CA ALA A 239 24.21 -16.26 80.95
C ALA A 239 23.37 -17.43 80.42
#